data_AF-A0A1H4BX45-F1
#
_entry.id   AF-A0A1H4BX45-F1
#
_cell.length_a   1.000
_cell.length_b   1.000
_cell.length_c   1.000
_cell.angle_alpha   90.00
_cell.angle_beta   90.00
_cell.angle_gamma   90.00
#
_symmetry.space_group_name_H-M   'P 1'
#
loop_
_entity.id
_entity.type
_entity.pdbx_description
1 polymer ?
#
loop_
_entity_poly.entity_id
_entity_poly.type
_entity_poly.pdbx_seq_one_letter_code
_entity_poly.pdbx_strand_id
1 'polypeptide(L)'
;MDKYRAISKLFTSTFIKELANKNQSRTLKELPTGCKFVANAIKTGDFKKLFNRSYTLLMNNYRCEYIYKSEVYSKIRRENKNLDNWGVLSEVKAEKSIADLVWLNGDSIAYEIKTEIDTNKRLSKQLNSYYKLFNKTCVVTFEENVNKVFDDVPKSTGILILTKDRKLVEYRAPQSFIDSYDHVAMFNTLRKPEYKEVIKEIYGYIPDVPNTMTYKVCLDLFLKTDIIEAQHYMKEQLKKRARKVNSSSKPFPKSIKLLIESGNYKKNELKNITELIT
;
A
#
# COMPACT_ATOMS: atom_id res chain seq x y z
N MET A 1 16.21 18.49 10.28
CA MET A 1 15.00 17.66 10.04
C MET A 1 14.35 17.99 8.69
N ASP A 2 14.26 19.27 8.33
CA ASP A 2 13.52 19.72 7.13
C ASP A 2 14.05 19.18 5.80
N LYS A 3 15.37 19.01 5.64
CA LYS A 3 15.94 18.42 4.42
C LYS A 3 15.41 17.01 4.16
N TYR A 4 15.26 16.17 5.20
CA TYR A 4 14.82 14.79 5.04
C TYR A 4 13.33 14.72 4.72
N ARG A 5 12.54 15.59 5.34
CA ARG A 5 11.12 15.76 4.99
C ARG A 5 10.94 16.18 3.53
N ALA A 6 11.72 17.16 3.05
CA ALA A 6 11.71 17.55 1.65
C ALA A 6 12.08 16.39 0.71
N ILE A 7 13.14 15.64 1.04
CA ILE A 7 13.57 14.46 0.26
C ILE A 7 12.52 13.34 0.29
N SER A 8 11.78 13.15 1.39
CA SER A 8 10.72 12.13 1.44
C SER A 8 9.57 12.38 0.47
N LYS A 9 9.36 13.63 0.01
CA LYS A 9 8.34 13.96 -1.00
C LYS A 9 8.61 13.30 -2.35
N LEU A 10 9.86 12.89 -2.63
CA LEU A 10 10.20 12.07 -3.80
C LEU A 10 9.43 10.75 -3.82
N PHE A 11 9.07 10.20 -2.67
CA PHE A 11 8.45 8.88 -2.58
C PHE A 11 6.93 8.98 -2.43
N THR A 12 6.31 9.86 -3.22
CA THR A 12 4.85 10.08 -3.25
C THR A 12 4.30 9.83 -4.64
N SER A 13 3.05 9.37 -4.72
CA SER A 13 2.37 9.14 -6.01
C SER A 13 2.22 10.44 -6.82
N THR A 14 2.03 11.57 -6.12
CA THR A 14 2.00 12.91 -6.71
C THR A 14 3.30 13.22 -7.44
N PHE A 15 4.45 13.03 -6.79
CA PHE A 15 5.74 13.29 -7.44
C PHE A 15 5.98 12.41 -8.66
N ILE A 16 5.65 11.12 -8.58
CA ILE A 16 5.82 10.21 -9.71
C ILE A 16 4.95 10.63 -10.91
N LYS A 17 3.72 11.10 -10.65
CA LYS A 17 2.86 11.64 -11.71
C LYS A 17 3.37 12.95 -12.28
N GLU A 18 3.90 13.86 -11.45
CA GLU A 18 4.56 15.09 -11.93
C GLU A 18 5.74 14.74 -12.85
N LEU A 19 6.59 13.82 -12.40
CA LEU A 19 7.76 13.35 -13.14
C LEU A 19 7.37 12.70 -14.47
N ALA A 20 6.31 11.89 -14.47
CA ALA A 20 5.81 11.21 -15.66
C ALA A 20 5.23 12.16 -16.71
N ASN A 21 4.64 13.29 -16.30
CA ASN A 21 3.92 14.20 -17.19
C ASN A 21 4.79 15.34 -17.75
N LYS A 22 6.13 15.27 -17.59
CA LYS A 22 7.16 16.14 -18.21
C LYS A 22 7.03 17.66 -17.98
N ASN A 23 6.06 18.11 -17.20
CA ASN A 23 5.82 19.52 -16.90
C ASN A 23 6.28 19.85 -15.48
N GLN A 24 7.16 20.85 -15.37
CA GLN A 24 7.75 21.45 -14.15
C GLN A 24 7.25 20.86 -12.81
N SER A 25 7.93 19.84 -12.30
CA SER A 25 7.62 19.31 -10.97
C SER A 25 7.86 20.38 -9.91
N ARG A 26 6.80 20.80 -9.22
CA ARG A 26 6.87 21.68 -8.05
C ARG A 26 7.73 21.04 -6.97
N THR A 27 7.57 19.73 -6.78
CA THR A 27 8.35 18.96 -5.81
C THR A 27 9.85 19.06 -6.07
N LEU A 28 10.31 19.03 -7.33
CA LEU A 28 11.74 19.23 -7.65
C LEU A 28 12.26 20.60 -7.20
N LYS A 29 11.45 21.65 -7.30
CA LYS A 29 11.82 23.01 -6.87
C LYS A 29 11.91 23.11 -5.34
N GLU A 30 11.21 22.25 -4.60
CA GLU A 30 11.22 22.19 -3.14
C GLU A 30 12.35 21.31 -2.56
N LEU A 31 13.12 20.62 -3.41
CA LEU A 31 14.22 19.78 -2.95
C LEU A 31 15.43 20.61 -2.48
N PRO A 32 16.16 20.14 -1.45
CA PRO A 32 17.30 20.87 -0.92
C PRO A 32 18.49 20.81 -1.89
N THR A 33 18.59 21.76 -2.80
CA THR A 33 19.68 21.85 -3.82
C THR A 33 21.06 22.05 -3.21
N GLY A 34 21.15 22.52 -1.96
CA GLY A 34 22.40 22.48 -1.17
C GLY A 34 22.97 21.07 -0.97
N CYS A 35 22.16 20.02 -1.15
CA CYS A 35 22.64 18.64 -1.23
C CYS A 35 23.23 18.37 -2.62
N LYS A 36 24.57 18.32 -2.73
CA LYS A 36 25.30 18.13 -4.01
C LYS A 36 24.74 17.01 -4.89
N PHE A 37 24.35 15.87 -4.30
CA PHE A 37 23.82 14.75 -5.09
C PHE A 37 22.43 15.04 -5.68
N VAL A 38 21.60 15.82 -4.99
CA VAL A 38 20.26 16.23 -5.46
C VAL A 38 20.42 17.19 -6.63
N ALA A 39 21.20 18.25 -6.46
CA ALA A 39 21.46 19.23 -7.52
C ALA A 39 22.05 18.57 -8.77
N ASN A 40 23.02 17.68 -8.60
CA ASN A 40 23.63 16.98 -9.71
C ASN A 40 22.61 16.08 -10.46
N ALA A 41 21.83 15.27 -9.73
CA ALA A 41 20.87 14.39 -10.35
C ALA A 41 19.76 15.14 -11.11
N ILE A 42 19.31 16.29 -10.59
CA ILE A 42 18.36 17.16 -11.29
C ILE A 42 18.99 17.73 -12.57
N LYS A 43 20.24 18.22 -12.49
CA LYS A 43 20.95 18.79 -13.64
C LYS A 43 21.19 17.76 -14.75
N THR A 44 21.53 16.52 -14.39
CA THR A 44 21.85 15.45 -15.36
C THR A 44 20.63 14.62 -15.77
N GLY A 45 19.49 14.78 -15.10
CA GLY A 45 18.31 13.92 -15.31
C GLY A 45 18.46 12.49 -14.78
N ASP A 46 19.42 12.23 -13.88
CA ASP A 46 19.67 10.88 -13.34
C ASP A 46 18.75 10.59 -12.14
N PHE A 47 17.47 10.36 -12.44
CA PHE A 47 16.45 10.10 -11.42
C PHE A 47 16.67 8.76 -10.71
N LYS A 48 17.22 7.76 -11.39
CA LYS A 48 17.60 6.48 -10.78
C LYS A 48 18.56 6.70 -9.59
N LYS A 49 19.61 7.48 -9.79
CA LYS A 49 20.57 7.82 -8.72
C LYS A 49 19.94 8.73 -7.66
N LEU A 50 19.05 9.65 -8.05
CA LEU A 50 18.30 10.48 -7.11
C LEU A 50 17.50 9.61 -6.13
N PHE A 51 16.69 8.67 -6.63
CA PHE A 51 15.88 7.78 -5.80
C PHE A 51 16.73 6.86 -4.92
N ASN A 52 17.75 6.20 -5.48
CA ASN A 52 18.59 5.27 -4.72
C ASN A 52 19.36 5.97 -3.57
N ARG A 53 19.96 7.14 -3.85
CA ARG A 53 20.68 7.91 -2.82
C ARG A 53 19.73 8.50 -1.79
N SER A 54 18.59 9.02 -2.22
CA SER A 54 17.56 9.54 -1.32
C SER A 54 17.02 8.46 -0.39
N TYR A 55 16.73 7.26 -0.93
CA TYR A 55 16.26 6.13 -0.14
C TYR A 55 17.28 5.73 0.93
N THR A 56 18.55 5.60 0.55
CA THR A 56 19.64 5.28 1.49
C THR A 56 19.79 6.36 2.57
N LEU A 57 19.70 7.63 2.17
CA LEU A 57 19.79 8.76 3.09
C LEU A 57 18.64 8.75 4.11
N LEU A 58 17.41 8.51 3.64
CA LEU A 58 16.23 8.41 4.50
C LEU A 58 16.29 7.18 5.41
N MET A 59 16.64 6.01 4.88
CA MET A 59 16.82 4.79 5.66
C MET A 59 17.77 4.99 6.86
N ASN A 60 18.84 5.78 6.69
CA ASN A 60 19.83 5.98 7.74
C ASN A 60 19.51 7.11 8.72
N ASN A 61 18.64 8.06 8.36
CA ASN A 61 18.49 9.32 9.13
C ASN A 61 17.05 9.74 9.41
N TYR A 62 16.08 9.22 8.66
CA TYR A 62 14.67 9.60 8.73
C TYR A 62 13.82 8.53 8.04
N ARG A 63 13.55 7.43 8.76
CA ARG A 63 12.76 6.30 8.24
C ARG A 63 11.28 6.70 8.17
N CYS A 64 10.91 7.42 7.12
CA CYS A 64 9.51 7.75 6.87
C CYS A 64 8.69 6.50 6.49
N GLU A 65 7.36 6.63 6.52
CA GLU A 65 6.42 5.55 6.23
C GLU A 65 6.74 4.79 4.94
N TYR A 66 7.15 5.50 3.87
CA TYR A 66 7.52 4.87 2.61
C TYR A 66 8.69 3.87 2.75
N ILE A 67 9.69 4.16 3.59
CA ILE A 67 10.82 3.26 3.83
C ILE A 67 10.31 1.95 4.42
N TYR A 68 9.45 2.01 5.43
CA TYR A 68 8.81 0.84 6.02
C TYR A 68 7.99 0.06 4.98
N LYS A 69 7.12 0.75 4.21
CA LYS A 69 6.32 0.11 3.16
C LYS A 69 7.21 -0.64 2.16
N SER A 70 8.29 -0.01 1.72
CA SER A 70 9.21 -0.58 0.73
C SER A 70 9.98 -1.78 1.25
N GLU A 71 10.41 -1.77 2.52
CA GLU A 71 11.06 -2.93 3.15
C GLU A 71 10.09 -4.11 3.33
N VAL A 72 8.84 -3.83 3.74
CA VAL A 72 7.76 -4.84 3.84
C VAL A 72 7.52 -5.48 2.49
N TYR A 73 7.27 -4.67 1.47
CA TYR A 73 7.09 -5.13 0.10
C TYR A 73 8.30 -5.97 -0.38
N SER A 74 9.53 -5.53 -0.11
CA SER A 74 10.75 -6.23 -0.52
C SER A 74 10.94 -7.58 0.18
N LYS A 75 10.57 -7.69 1.47
CA LYS A 75 10.58 -8.95 2.22
C LYS A 75 9.56 -9.91 1.63
N ILE A 76 8.31 -9.47 1.51
CA ILE A 76 7.20 -10.30 1.01
C ILE A 76 7.52 -10.81 -0.40
N ARG A 77 7.99 -9.94 -1.31
CA ARG A 77 8.37 -10.34 -2.67
C ARG A 77 9.47 -11.41 -2.73
N ARG A 78 10.37 -11.44 -1.75
CA ARG A 78 11.46 -12.42 -1.68
C ARG A 78 10.98 -13.78 -1.17
N GLU A 79 10.01 -13.77 -0.25
CA GLU A 79 9.48 -14.96 0.40
C GLU A 79 8.40 -15.66 -0.45
N ASN A 80 7.70 -14.92 -1.31
CA ASN A 80 6.65 -15.46 -2.17
C ASN A 80 7.24 -16.05 -3.46
N LYS A 81 7.20 -17.38 -3.57
CA LYS A 81 7.68 -18.13 -4.75
C LYS A 81 6.72 -18.09 -5.95
N ASN A 82 5.42 -17.94 -5.72
CA ASN A 82 4.41 -17.79 -6.78
C ASN A 82 4.02 -16.32 -6.93
N LEU A 83 4.36 -15.73 -8.08
CA LEU A 83 4.11 -14.34 -8.42
C LEU A 83 3.08 -14.18 -9.57
N ASP A 84 2.35 -15.24 -9.91
CA ASP A 84 1.36 -15.19 -11.01
C ASP A 84 0.02 -14.64 -10.53
N ASN A 85 -0.29 -14.84 -9.25
CA ASN A 85 -1.58 -14.51 -8.67
C ASN A 85 -1.48 -13.71 -7.37
N TRP A 86 -0.84 -12.54 -7.42
CA TRP A 86 -0.78 -11.60 -6.30
C TRP A 86 -1.19 -10.16 -6.68
N GLY A 87 -1.37 -9.32 -5.67
CA GLY A 87 -1.57 -7.88 -5.82
C GLY A 87 -1.09 -7.12 -4.58
N VAL A 88 -0.62 -5.89 -4.78
CA VAL A 88 -0.30 -4.96 -3.70
C VAL A 88 -1.03 -3.64 -3.91
N LEU A 89 -1.62 -3.11 -2.84
CA LEU A 89 -2.23 -1.79 -2.83
C LEU A 89 -1.66 -0.99 -1.67
N SER A 90 -1.42 0.30 -1.89
CA SER A 90 -1.12 1.25 -0.83
C SER A 90 -2.38 2.07 -0.53
N GLU A 91 -2.54 2.50 0.72
CA GLU A 91 -3.61 3.42 1.15
C GLU A 91 -5.02 2.89 0.85
N VAL A 92 -5.33 1.67 1.30
CA VAL A 92 -6.65 1.06 1.11
C VAL A 92 -7.60 1.54 2.21
N LYS A 93 -8.67 2.26 1.82
CA LYS A 93 -9.73 2.65 2.76
C LYS A 93 -10.35 1.40 3.41
N ALA A 94 -10.44 1.42 4.73
CA ALA A 94 -11.07 0.40 5.55
C ALA A 94 -11.93 1.10 6.61
N GLU A 95 -13.25 1.21 6.34
CA GLU A 95 -14.19 2.01 7.13
C GLU A 95 -13.73 3.46 7.37
N LYS A 96 -13.37 3.78 8.63
CA LYS A 96 -12.90 5.09 9.12
C LYS A 96 -11.37 5.18 9.18
N SER A 97 -10.67 4.18 8.64
CA SER A 97 -9.22 4.02 8.65
C SER A 97 -8.69 3.81 7.22
N ILE A 98 -7.38 3.85 7.07
CA ILE A 98 -6.69 3.62 5.79
C ILE A 98 -5.55 2.66 6.07
N ALA A 99 -5.62 1.45 5.54
CA ALA A 99 -4.54 0.48 5.61
C ALA A 99 -3.37 0.97 4.76
N ASP A 100 -2.19 1.03 5.37
CA ASP A 100 -0.99 1.57 4.75
C ASP A 100 -0.56 0.76 3.54
N LEU A 101 -0.57 -0.56 3.67
CA LEU A 101 -0.23 -1.49 2.62
C LEU A 101 -1.10 -2.75 2.73
N VAL A 102 -1.65 -3.22 1.63
CA VAL A 102 -2.41 -4.47 1.56
C VAL A 102 -1.73 -5.40 0.56
N TRP A 103 -1.43 -6.61 1.01
CA TRP A 103 -0.91 -7.69 0.19
C TRP A 103 -1.98 -8.76 -0.05
N LEU A 104 -2.15 -9.17 -1.30
CA LEU A 104 -3.18 -10.10 -1.73
C LEU A 104 -2.52 -11.28 -2.44
N ASN A 105 -2.32 -12.41 -1.78
CA ASN A 105 -1.78 -13.64 -2.37
C ASN A 105 -2.27 -14.87 -1.59
N GLY A 106 -3.40 -15.45 -2.00
CA GLY A 106 -4.13 -16.44 -1.19
C GLY A 106 -4.80 -15.76 0.00
N ASP A 107 -4.01 -15.30 0.96
CA ASP A 107 -4.41 -14.42 2.05
C ASP A 107 -4.58 -12.97 1.58
N SER A 108 -5.39 -12.21 2.34
CA SER A 108 -5.43 -10.76 2.30
C SER A 108 -4.87 -10.20 3.61
N ILE A 109 -3.68 -9.59 3.53
CA ILE A 109 -2.93 -9.12 4.69
C ILE A 109 -2.89 -7.59 4.67
N ALA A 110 -3.43 -6.95 5.69
CA ALA A 110 -3.26 -5.51 5.92
C ALA A 110 -2.05 -5.25 6.82
N TYR A 111 -1.22 -4.30 6.41
CA TYR A 111 -0.09 -3.80 7.18
C TYR A 111 -0.39 -2.38 7.65
N GLU A 112 -0.18 -2.14 8.94
CA GLU A 112 -0.19 -0.82 9.57
C GLU A 112 1.24 -0.43 9.93
N ILE A 113 1.69 0.76 9.58
CA ILE A 113 3.05 1.21 9.83
C ILE A 113 3.06 2.20 10.99
N LYS A 114 3.97 1.96 11.93
CA LYS A 114 4.26 2.85 13.05
C LYS A 114 5.75 3.19 13.03
N THR A 115 6.06 4.32 12.41
CA THR A 115 7.43 4.85 12.35
C THR A 115 7.81 5.54 13.65
N GLU A 116 9.08 5.90 13.81
CA GLU A 116 9.59 6.65 14.96
C GLU A 116 8.97 8.05 15.11
N ILE A 117 8.26 8.51 14.08
CA ILE A 117 7.61 9.81 14.02
C ILE A 117 6.14 9.69 14.46
N ASP A 118 5.59 8.48 14.47
CA ASP A 118 4.17 8.20 14.71
C ASP A 118 3.85 7.97 16.18
N THR A 119 2.55 8.05 16.48
CA THR A 119 2.01 7.63 17.77
C THR A 119 1.10 6.42 17.59
N ASN A 120 1.06 5.55 18.61
CA ASN A 120 0.15 4.39 18.60
C ASN A 120 -1.30 4.75 18.98
N LYS A 121 -1.63 6.03 19.22
CA LYS A 121 -2.94 6.46 19.77
C LYS A 121 -4.15 5.97 18.97
N ARG A 122 -3.99 5.74 17.66
CA ARG A 122 -5.07 5.29 16.77
C ARG A 122 -4.99 3.81 16.41
N LEU A 123 -3.97 3.09 16.90
CA LEU A 123 -3.65 1.73 16.45
C LEU A 123 -4.82 0.77 16.64
N SER A 124 -5.39 0.70 17.85
CA SER A 124 -6.53 -0.17 18.13
C SER A 124 -7.71 0.07 17.18
N LYS A 125 -8.08 1.32 16.93
CA LYS A 125 -9.17 1.69 15.99
C LYS A 125 -8.86 1.25 14.56
N GLN A 126 -7.60 1.41 14.12
CA GLN A 126 -7.15 1.00 12.80
C GLN A 126 -7.24 -0.52 12.64
N LEU A 127 -6.70 -1.28 13.60
CA LEU A 127 -6.75 -2.75 13.59
C LEU A 127 -8.17 -3.28 13.59
N ASN A 128 -9.06 -2.72 14.43
CA ASN A 128 -10.48 -3.08 14.44
C ASN A 128 -11.17 -2.82 13.09
N SER A 129 -10.73 -1.79 12.36
CA SER A 129 -11.22 -1.54 11.01
C SER A 129 -10.70 -2.60 10.04
N TYR A 130 -9.46 -3.08 10.19
CA TYR A 130 -8.84 -4.04 9.25
C TYR A 130 -9.36 -5.46 9.42
N TYR A 131 -9.63 -5.90 10.66
CA TYR A 131 -10.20 -7.23 10.93
C TYR A 131 -11.56 -7.48 10.29
N LYS A 132 -12.27 -6.41 9.90
CA LYS A 132 -13.55 -6.52 9.19
C LYS A 132 -13.44 -6.91 7.71
N LEU A 133 -12.23 -6.87 7.14
CA LEU A 133 -12.00 -6.98 5.70
C LEU A 133 -10.93 -8.02 5.35
N PHE A 134 -9.86 -8.05 6.14
CA PHE A 134 -8.65 -8.79 5.84
C PHE A 134 -8.49 -9.95 6.80
N ASN A 135 -8.18 -11.15 6.28
CA ASN A 135 -8.05 -12.31 7.15
C ASN A 135 -6.81 -12.21 8.05
N LYS A 136 -5.80 -11.43 7.66
CA LYS A 136 -4.60 -11.21 8.47
C LYS A 136 -4.31 -9.72 8.59
N THR A 137 -3.84 -9.32 9.76
CA THR A 137 -3.36 -7.96 10.02
C THR A 137 -1.99 -8.01 10.66
N CYS A 138 -1.11 -7.08 10.29
CA CYS A 138 0.25 -6.99 10.78
C CYS A 138 0.63 -5.55 11.09
N VAL A 139 1.28 -5.32 12.23
CA VAL A 139 1.86 -4.02 12.58
C VAL A 139 3.34 -4.06 12.25
N VAL A 140 3.82 -3.03 11.58
CA VAL A 140 5.22 -2.85 11.23
C VAL A 140 5.76 -1.68 12.04
N THR A 141 6.77 -1.93 12.86
CA THR A 141 7.31 -0.92 13.76
C THR A 141 8.83 -1.02 13.91
N PHE A 142 9.40 -0.34 14.88
CA PHE A 142 10.84 -0.28 15.18
C PHE A 142 11.13 -0.89 16.56
N GLU A 143 12.40 -1.19 16.80
CA GLU A 143 12.88 -1.94 17.97
C GLU A 143 12.40 -1.33 19.29
N GLU A 144 12.46 -0.02 19.44
CA GLU A 144 12.07 0.66 20.68
C GLU A 144 10.56 0.65 20.96
N ASN A 145 9.71 0.41 19.95
CA ASN A 145 8.25 0.43 20.10
C ASN A 145 7.63 -0.97 20.09
N VAL A 146 8.42 -2.03 19.87
CA VAL A 146 7.89 -3.40 19.72
C VAL A 146 7.13 -3.87 20.95
N ASN A 147 7.67 -3.68 22.17
CA ASN A 147 7.03 -4.17 23.39
C ASN A 147 5.67 -3.50 23.60
N LYS A 148 5.60 -2.19 23.37
CA LYS A 148 4.35 -1.44 23.45
C LYS A 148 3.32 -1.95 22.43
N VAL A 149 3.74 -2.18 21.18
CA VAL A 149 2.85 -2.76 20.17
C VAL A 149 2.42 -4.17 20.56
N PHE A 150 3.32 -4.99 21.10
CA PHE A 150 3.02 -6.36 21.52
C PHE A 150 1.95 -6.41 22.61
N ASP A 151 2.03 -5.51 23.58
CA ASP A 151 1.06 -5.41 24.69
C ASP A 151 -0.29 -4.83 24.22
N ASP A 152 -0.27 -3.90 23.25
CA ASP A 152 -1.47 -3.16 22.80
C ASP A 152 -2.32 -3.91 21.75
N VAL A 153 -1.79 -4.96 21.11
CA VAL A 153 -2.45 -5.60 19.95
C VAL A 153 -2.83 -7.07 20.18
N PRO A 154 -3.99 -7.55 19.66
CA PRO A 154 -4.43 -8.94 19.80
C PRO A 154 -3.38 -9.97 19.38
N LYS A 155 -3.43 -11.18 19.98
CA LYS A 155 -2.49 -12.27 19.67
C LYS A 155 -2.47 -12.67 18.19
N SER A 156 -3.59 -12.49 17.47
CA SER A 156 -3.69 -12.78 16.04
C SER A 156 -2.95 -11.76 15.16
N THR A 157 -2.64 -10.56 15.67
CA THR A 157 -1.91 -9.54 14.89
C THR A 157 -0.44 -9.91 14.75
N GLY A 158 0.06 -9.92 13.52
CA GLY A 158 1.49 -10.03 13.27
C GLY A 158 2.24 -8.77 13.69
N ILE A 159 3.53 -8.92 13.98
CA ILE A 159 4.43 -7.83 14.31
C ILE A 159 5.74 -8.01 13.54
N LEU A 160 6.07 -7.02 12.71
CA LEU A 160 7.36 -6.91 12.04
C LEU A 160 8.14 -5.73 12.60
N ILE A 161 9.45 -5.89 12.72
CA ILE A 161 10.37 -4.87 13.22
C ILE A 161 11.35 -4.50 12.10
N LEU A 162 11.43 -3.21 11.77
CA LEU A 162 12.55 -2.66 11.00
C LEU A 162 13.69 -2.30 11.98
N THR A 163 14.71 -3.14 12.01
CA THR A 163 15.85 -2.99 12.92
C THR A 163 16.76 -1.83 12.51
N LYS A 164 17.62 -1.36 13.43
CA LYS A 164 18.69 -0.39 13.11
C LYS A 164 19.63 -0.87 12.01
N ASP A 165 19.82 -2.19 11.89
CA ASP A 165 20.58 -2.83 10.81
C ASP A 165 19.82 -2.90 9.47
N ARG A 166 18.68 -2.20 9.36
CA ARG A 166 17.88 -2.05 8.14
C ARG A 166 17.31 -3.38 7.65
N LYS A 167 17.06 -4.31 8.57
CA LYS A 167 16.44 -5.60 8.30
C LYS A 167 15.02 -5.59 8.84
N LEU A 168 14.11 -6.19 8.06
CA LEU A 168 12.75 -6.45 8.50
C LEU A 168 12.68 -7.85 9.10
N VAL A 169 12.50 -7.92 10.41
CA VAL A 169 12.47 -9.16 11.20
C VAL A 169 11.05 -9.43 11.67
N GLU A 170 10.65 -10.70 11.66
CA GLU A 170 9.38 -11.11 12.23
C GLU A 170 9.53 -11.32 13.74
N TYR A 171 8.76 -10.56 14.51
CA TYR A 171 8.65 -10.73 15.96
C TYR A 171 7.50 -11.66 16.31
N ARG A 172 6.39 -11.56 15.56
CA ARG A 172 5.24 -12.46 15.65
C ARG A 172 4.58 -12.63 14.29
N ALA A 173 4.36 -13.86 13.85
CA ALA A 173 3.63 -14.13 12.61
C ALA A 173 2.15 -13.70 12.71
N PRO A 174 1.55 -13.11 11.66
CA PRO A 174 0.12 -12.83 11.64
C PRO A 174 -0.69 -14.12 11.48
N GLN A 175 -1.75 -14.25 12.28
CA GLN A 175 -2.68 -15.38 12.23
C GLN A 175 -3.98 -14.97 11.54
N SER A 176 -4.64 -15.96 10.91
CA SER A 176 -5.94 -15.72 10.28
C SER A 176 -6.98 -15.42 11.36
N PHE A 177 -7.76 -14.36 11.18
CA PHE A 177 -8.84 -13.94 12.05
C PHE A 177 -9.98 -13.38 11.19
N ILE A 178 -11.08 -14.12 11.11
CA ILE A 178 -12.20 -13.84 10.20
C ILE A 178 -13.51 -13.52 10.95
N ASP A 179 -13.54 -13.76 12.26
CA ASP A 179 -14.73 -13.63 13.10
C ASP A 179 -15.29 -12.20 13.17
N SER A 180 -14.48 -11.20 12.79
CA SER A 180 -14.88 -9.79 12.75
C SER A 180 -15.30 -9.31 11.38
N TYR A 181 -15.37 -10.18 10.36
CA TYR A 181 -15.79 -9.80 9.01
C TYR A 181 -17.16 -9.11 9.00
N ASP A 182 -17.26 -8.07 8.17
CA ASP A 182 -18.46 -7.24 8.08
C ASP A 182 -18.76 -6.88 6.61
N HIS A 183 -19.94 -7.28 6.13
CA HIS A 183 -20.36 -7.04 4.75
C HIS A 183 -20.34 -5.55 4.37
N VAL A 184 -20.81 -4.67 5.26
CA VAL A 184 -20.91 -3.24 4.98
C VAL A 184 -19.51 -2.63 4.85
N ALA A 185 -18.58 -3.03 5.70
CA ALA A 185 -17.19 -2.60 5.67
C ALA A 185 -16.47 -3.07 4.40
N MET A 186 -16.68 -4.33 3.99
CA MET A 186 -16.15 -4.88 2.75
C MET A 186 -16.73 -4.13 1.52
N PHE A 187 -18.05 -3.98 1.47
CA PHE A 187 -18.74 -3.31 0.37
C PHE A 187 -18.28 -1.86 0.20
N ASN A 188 -18.11 -1.13 1.31
CA ASN A 188 -17.66 0.26 1.31
C ASN A 188 -16.21 0.46 0.87
N THR A 189 -15.44 -0.62 0.74
CA THR A 189 -14.06 -0.61 0.23
C THR A 189 -14.01 -0.75 -1.30
N LEU A 190 -15.09 -1.26 -1.88
CA LEU A 190 -15.27 -1.41 -3.33
C LEU A 190 -15.71 -0.08 -3.96
N ARG A 191 -15.17 0.20 -5.13
CA ARG A 191 -15.61 1.32 -5.98
C ARG A 191 -16.87 0.92 -6.73
N LYS A 192 -17.64 1.90 -7.22
CA LYS A 192 -18.88 1.65 -7.98
C LYS A 192 -18.77 0.61 -9.09
N PRO A 193 -17.74 0.61 -9.96
CA PRO A 193 -17.58 -0.45 -10.95
C PRO A 193 -17.31 -1.82 -10.33
N GLU A 194 -16.59 -1.88 -9.22
CA GLU A 194 -16.14 -3.13 -8.59
C GLU A 194 -17.29 -3.81 -7.85
N TYR A 195 -18.09 -3.10 -7.04
CA TYR A 195 -19.23 -3.74 -6.40
C TYR A 195 -20.31 -4.17 -7.41
N LYS A 196 -20.48 -3.44 -8.53
CA LYS A 196 -21.37 -3.87 -9.61
C LYS A 196 -20.90 -5.18 -10.24
N GLU A 197 -19.59 -5.31 -10.44
CA GLU A 197 -18.99 -6.54 -10.96
C GLU A 197 -19.16 -7.69 -9.97
N VAL A 198 -18.98 -7.47 -8.66
CA VAL A 198 -19.25 -8.49 -7.63
C VAL A 198 -20.68 -8.98 -7.69
N ILE A 199 -21.67 -8.08 -7.75
CA ILE A 199 -23.08 -8.47 -7.84
C ILE A 199 -23.36 -9.26 -9.13
N LYS A 200 -22.75 -8.88 -10.24
CA LYS A 200 -22.85 -9.63 -11.50
C LYS A 200 -22.23 -11.03 -11.38
N GLU A 201 -21.08 -11.15 -10.75
CA GLU A 201 -20.39 -12.44 -10.57
C GLU A 201 -21.19 -13.40 -9.66
N ILE A 202 -21.86 -12.88 -8.63
CA ILE A 202 -22.65 -13.68 -7.68
C ILE A 202 -24.04 -14.03 -8.24
N TYR A 203 -24.76 -13.04 -8.78
CA TYR A 203 -26.18 -13.17 -9.13
C TYR A 203 -26.43 -13.30 -10.64
N GLY A 204 -25.41 -13.15 -11.49
CA GLY A 204 -25.51 -13.24 -12.94
C GLY A 204 -26.00 -11.97 -13.64
N TYR A 205 -26.38 -10.92 -12.91
CA TYR A 205 -26.86 -9.66 -13.47
C TYR A 205 -26.41 -8.44 -12.66
N ILE A 206 -26.48 -7.27 -13.29
CA ILE A 206 -26.34 -5.98 -12.62
C ILE A 206 -27.75 -5.41 -12.46
N PRO A 207 -28.17 -4.99 -11.25
CA PRO A 207 -29.49 -4.40 -11.06
C PRO A 207 -29.73 -3.21 -11.99
N ASP A 208 -30.80 -3.28 -12.78
CA ASP A 208 -31.24 -2.20 -13.66
C ASP A 208 -32.09 -1.20 -12.86
N VAL A 209 -31.39 -0.29 -12.17
CA VAL A 209 -32.00 0.71 -11.31
C VAL A 209 -31.35 2.08 -11.56
N PRO A 210 -32.06 3.18 -11.28
CA PRO A 210 -31.48 4.52 -11.36
C PRO A 210 -30.15 4.63 -10.61
N ASN A 211 -29.25 5.46 -11.10
CA ASN A 211 -27.92 5.66 -10.51
C ASN A 211 -27.94 6.04 -9.02
N THR A 212 -29.01 6.70 -8.58
CA THR A 212 -29.28 7.10 -7.19
C THR A 212 -29.60 5.91 -6.27
N MET A 213 -30.11 4.81 -6.83
CA MET A 213 -30.50 3.59 -6.11
C MET A 213 -29.47 2.48 -6.20
N THR A 214 -28.52 2.56 -7.14
CA THR A 214 -27.55 1.49 -7.41
C THR A 214 -26.79 1.06 -6.17
N TYR A 215 -26.32 1.99 -5.33
CA TYR A 215 -25.57 1.66 -4.11
C TYR A 215 -26.43 0.82 -3.16
N LYS A 216 -27.65 1.28 -2.86
CA LYS A 216 -28.57 0.62 -1.93
C LYS A 216 -28.89 -0.79 -2.40
N VAL A 217 -29.33 -0.94 -3.65
CA VAL A 217 -29.75 -2.25 -4.19
C VAL A 217 -28.59 -3.24 -4.26
N CYS A 218 -27.40 -2.78 -4.65
CA CYS A 218 -26.21 -3.64 -4.65
C CYS A 218 -25.78 -4.03 -3.23
N LEU A 219 -25.88 -3.12 -2.26
CA LEU A 219 -25.59 -3.43 -0.86
C LEU A 219 -26.59 -4.45 -0.30
N ASP A 220 -27.90 -4.27 -0.56
CA ASP A 220 -28.96 -5.18 -0.13
C ASP A 220 -28.77 -6.60 -0.67
N LEU A 221 -28.21 -6.74 -1.89
CA LEU A 221 -27.81 -8.02 -2.45
C LEU A 221 -26.55 -8.56 -1.78
N PHE A 222 -25.50 -7.75 -1.64
CA PHE A 222 -24.23 -8.16 -1.03
C PHE A 222 -24.40 -8.63 0.43
N LEU A 223 -25.32 -8.02 1.19
CA LEU A 223 -25.67 -8.43 2.55
C LEU A 223 -26.26 -9.85 2.64
N LYS A 224 -26.77 -10.41 1.54
CA LYS A 224 -27.35 -11.75 1.47
C LYS A 224 -26.34 -12.82 1.05
N THR A 225 -25.13 -12.43 0.65
CA THR A 225 -24.05 -13.33 0.29
C THR A 225 -23.41 -13.92 1.54
N ASP A 226 -22.95 -15.17 1.50
CA ASP A 226 -22.13 -15.73 2.60
C ASP A 226 -20.93 -14.81 2.89
N ILE A 227 -20.57 -14.62 4.15
CA ILE A 227 -19.54 -13.63 4.53
C ILE A 227 -18.14 -14.00 4.00
N ILE A 228 -17.83 -15.30 3.88
CA ILE A 228 -16.54 -15.77 3.35
C ILE A 228 -16.51 -15.58 1.84
N GLU A 229 -17.61 -15.88 1.16
CA GLU A 229 -17.78 -15.61 -0.26
C GLU A 229 -17.72 -14.11 -0.58
N ALA A 230 -18.43 -13.28 0.19
CA ALA A 230 -18.39 -11.82 0.09
C ALA A 230 -16.96 -11.28 0.22
N GLN A 231 -16.19 -11.80 1.19
CA GLN A 231 -14.79 -11.44 1.38
C GLN A 231 -13.92 -11.88 0.19
N HIS A 232 -14.14 -13.09 -0.32
CA HIS A 232 -13.45 -13.61 -1.49
C HIS A 232 -13.65 -12.68 -2.71
N TYR A 233 -14.89 -12.32 -3.02
CA TYR A 233 -15.18 -11.42 -4.14
C TYR A 233 -14.59 -10.02 -3.94
N MET A 234 -14.65 -9.47 -2.73
CA MET A 234 -13.98 -8.21 -2.42
C MET A 234 -12.46 -8.31 -2.68
N LYS A 235 -11.82 -9.36 -2.18
CA LYS A 235 -10.39 -9.62 -2.37
C LYS A 235 -10.02 -9.69 -3.85
N GLU A 236 -10.78 -10.41 -4.66
CA GLU A 236 -10.51 -10.53 -6.10
C GLU A 236 -10.66 -9.20 -6.84
N GLN A 237 -11.64 -8.36 -6.49
CA GLN A 237 -11.73 -7.01 -7.07
C GLN A 237 -10.55 -6.11 -6.66
N LEU A 238 -10.11 -6.16 -5.40
CA LEU A 238 -8.90 -5.44 -4.97
C LEU A 238 -7.65 -5.93 -5.70
N LYS A 239 -7.58 -7.23 -5.98
CA LYS A 239 -6.49 -7.83 -6.75
C LYS A 239 -6.51 -7.39 -8.21
N LYS A 240 -7.68 -7.35 -8.86
CA LYS A 240 -7.88 -6.78 -10.21
C LYS A 240 -7.47 -5.31 -10.24
N ARG A 241 -7.76 -4.55 -9.17
CA ARG A 241 -7.33 -3.15 -9.02
C ARG A 241 -5.80 -3.03 -8.99
N ALA A 242 -5.11 -3.92 -8.28
CA ALA A 242 -3.64 -3.94 -8.20
C ALA A 242 -2.96 -4.37 -9.51
N ARG A 243 -3.54 -5.36 -10.22
CA ARG A 243 -2.98 -5.99 -11.42
C ARG A 243 -2.89 -5.10 -12.66
N LYS A 244 -3.40 -3.86 -12.64
CA LYS A 244 -3.36 -2.95 -13.79
C LYS A 244 -1.94 -2.53 -14.19
N VAL A 245 -0.95 -2.75 -13.34
CA VAL A 245 0.46 -2.48 -13.65
C VAL A 245 1.14 -3.76 -14.11
N ASN A 246 1.21 -4.01 -15.42
CA ASN A 246 2.07 -5.04 -16.06
C ASN A 246 3.58 -4.71 -15.91
N SER A 247 4.02 -4.38 -14.70
CA SER A 247 5.39 -3.99 -14.36
C SER A 247 6.20 -5.14 -13.75
N SER A 248 5.59 -6.30 -13.53
CA SER A 248 6.17 -7.47 -12.86
C SER A 248 7.51 -7.92 -13.46
N SER A 249 7.81 -7.53 -14.72
CA SER A 249 9.02 -7.89 -15.47
C SER A 249 10.06 -6.78 -15.60
N LYS A 250 9.79 -5.52 -15.21
CA LYS A 250 10.77 -4.44 -15.36
C LYS A 250 11.68 -4.31 -14.13
N PRO A 251 13.01 -4.16 -14.29
CA PRO A 251 13.97 -4.12 -13.19
C PRO A 251 14.01 -2.73 -12.53
N PHE A 252 12.89 -2.29 -11.95
CA PHE A 252 12.86 -1.04 -11.19
C PHE A 252 13.75 -1.15 -9.94
N PRO A 253 14.48 -0.07 -9.58
CA PRO A 253 15.25 -0.04 -8.35
C PRO A 253 14.38 -0.29 -7.13
N LYS A 254 14.91 -1.00 -6.13
CA LYS A 254 14.24 -1.25 -4.85
C LYS A 254 13.64 0.03 -4.25
N SER A 255 14.36 1.15 -4.37
CA SER A 255 13.97 2.44 -3.81
C SER A 255 12.64 2.99 -4.31
N ILE A 256 12.13 2.53 -5.46
CA ILE A 256 10.91 3.06 -6.08
C ILE A 256 9.92 1.97 -6.50
N LYS A 257 10.35 0.70 -6.52
CA LYS A 257 9.57 -0.41 -7.06
C LYS A 257 8.16 -0.49 -6.50
N LEU A 258 8.00 -0.42 -5.17
CA LEU A 258 6.67 -0.42 -4.54
C LEU A 258 5.78 0.71 -5.09
N LEU A 259 6.32 1.92 -5.22
CA LEU A 259 5.53 3.10 -5.60
C LEU A 259 5.00 2.98 -7.03
N ILE A 260 5.72 2.27 -7.90
CA ILE A 260 5.31 1.97 -9.27
C ILE A 260 4.27 0.84 -9.27
N GLU A 261 4.55 -0.25 -8.56
CA GLU A 261 3.70 -1.45 -8.57
C GLU A 261 2.37 -1.26 -7.82
N SER A 262 2.32 -0.42 -6.79
CA SER A 262 1.08 -0.13 -6.04
C SER A 262 0.34 1.10 -6.54
N GLY A 263 0.89 1.82 -7.53
CA GLY A 263 0.35 3.10 -7.99
C GLY A 263 -0.59 2.95 -9.19
N ASN A 264 -1.53 3.90 -9.32
CA ASN A 264 -2.46 3.96 -10.45
C ASN A 264 -1.95 4.94 -11.51
N TYR A 265 -1.20 4.42 -12.49
CA TYR A 265 -0.59 5.18 -13.57
C TYR A 265 -1.17 4.79 -14.92
N LYS A 266 -1.35 5.78 -15.81
CA LYS A 266 -1.70 5.55 -17.22
C LYS A 266 -0.54 4.87 -17.94
N LYS A 267 -0.83 4.19 -19.05
CA LYS A 267 0.19 3.52 -19.90
C LYS A 267 1.34 4.46 -20.30
N ASN A 268 1.02 5.70 -20.69
CA ASN A 268 2.02 6.69 -21.09
C ASN A 268 2.84 7.18 -19.89
N GLU A 269 2.23 7.32 -18.71
CA GLU A 269 2.95 7.68 -17.49
C GLU A 269 3.95 6.58 -17.12
N LEU A 270 3.53 5.31 -17.13
CA LEU A 270 4.43 4.17 -16.88
C LEU A 270 5.58 4.08 -17.87
N LYS A 271 5.33 4.38 -19.15
CA LYS A 271 6.38 4.45 -20.17
C LYS A 271 7.42 5.51 -19.81
N ASN A 272 6.98 6.74 -19.54
CA ASN A 272 7.87 7.85 -19.18
C ASN A 272 8.63 7.59 -17.87
N ILE A 273 7.96 7.04 -16.85
CA ILE A 273 8.59 6.64 -15.58
C ILE A 273 9.66 5.59 -15.82
N THR A 274 9.41 4.61 -16.72
CA THR A 274 10.41 3.61 -17.07
C THR A 274 11.64 4.28 -17.67
N GLU A 275 11.48 5.09 -18.71
CA GLU A 275 12.58 5.76 -19.43
C GLU A 275 13.45 6.64 -18.51
N LEU A 276 12.87 7.24 -17.47
CA LEU A 276 13.59 8.09 -16.52
C LEU A 276 14.36 7.33 -15.44
N ILE A 277 14.01 6.06 -15.18
CA ILE A 277 14.44 5.33 -13.98
C ILE A 277 15.25 4.06 -14.32
N THR A 278 15.11 3.52 -15.53
CA THR A 278 15.92 2.37 -16.00
C THR A 278 17.25 2.83 -16.56
#